data_AF-A0A4Y2S7J0-F1
#
_entry.id   AF-A0A4Y2S7J0-F1
#
_cell.length_a   1.000
_cell.length_b   1.000
_cell.length_c   1.000
_cell.angle_alpha   90.00
_cell.angle_beta   90.00
_cell.angle_gamma   90.00
#
_symmetry.space_group_name_H-M   'P 1'
#
loop_
_entity.id
_entity.type
_entity.pdbx_description
1 polymer ?
#
loop_
_entity_poly.entity_id
_entity_poly.type
_entity_poly.pdbx_seq_one_letter_code
_entity_poly.pdbx_strand_id
1 'polypeptide(L)'
;MKETYETLKHMFSSIEYSKHSWHIRADLKVIAVLVGLQAGYTKFFFCFLCQWDSRDRKKHYIKKVWPKQQFLIPGVKNKENETLFAQKKFSCLHCTSN
;
A
#
# COMPACT_ATOMS: atom_id res chain seq x y z
N MET A 1 4.28 6.56 -20.98
CA MET A 1 3.54 7.15 -19.85
C MET A 1 4.27 6.74 -18.57
N LYS A 2 4.59 7.67 -17.65
CA LYS A 2 5.31 7.33 -16.39
C LYS A 2 4.28 7.05 -15.29
N GLU A 3 4.51 6.02 -14.48
CA GLU A 3 3.69 5.66 -13.32
C GLU A 3 4.03 6.58 -12.12
N THR A 4 3.56 7.82 -12.15
CA THR A 4 3.73 8.75 -11.02
C THR A 4 2.41 8.98 -10.29
N TYR A 5 2.49 9.39 -9.03
CA TYR A 5 1.31 9.67 -8.20
C TYR A 5 0.32 10.62 -8.89
N GLU A 6 0.82 11.71 -9.48
CA GLU A 6 -0.01 12.69 -10.18
C GLU A 6 -0.68 12.12 -11.44
N THR A 7 0.03 11.32 -12.23
CA THR A 7 -0.56 10.69 -13.43
C THR A 7 -1.67 9.73 -13.06
N LEU A 8 -1.47 8.89 -12.05
CA LEU A 8 -2.51 7.97 -11.58
C LEU A 8 -3.70 8.75 -11.02
N LYS A 9 -3.48 9.76 -10.18
CA LYS A 9 -4.54 10.64 -9.65
C LYS A 9 -5.39 11.26 -10.76
N HIS A 10 -4.75 11.73 -11.84
CA HIS A 10 -5.45 12.27 -12.99
C HIS A 10 -6.25 11.18 -13.71
N MET A 11 -5.65 10.01 -14.00
CA MET A 11 -6.33 8.90 -14.66
C MET A 11 -7.57 8.44 -13.88
N PHE A 12 -7.47 8.30 -12.56
CA PHE A 12 -8.60 7.90 -11.71
C PHE A 12 -9.71 8.96 -11.66
N SER A 13 -9.36 10.24 -11.74
CA SER A 13 -10.32 11.33 -11.86
C SER A 13 -11.05 11.29 -13.22
N SER A 14 -10.32 11.03 -14.32
CA SER A 14 -10.90 10.98 -15.66
C SER A 14 -11.90 9.83 -15.86
N ILE A 15 -11.70 8.70 -15.18
CA ILE A 15 -12.64 7.56 -15.21
C ILE A 15 -13.73 7.64 -14.14
N GLU A 16 -13.79 8.75 -13.39
CA GLU A 16 -14.74 8.98 -12.30
C GLU A 16 -14.82 7.81 -11.30
N TYR A 17 -13.67 7.26 -10.93
CA TYR A 17 -13.60 6.01 -10.16
C TYR A 17 -14.39 6.07 -8.83
N SER A 18 -14.57 7.26 -8.26
CA SER A 18 -15.40 7.50 -7.08
C SER A 18 -16.85 7.00 -7.23
N LYS A 19 -17.41 7.05 -8.45
CA LYS A 19 -18.79 6.62 -8.72
C LYS A 19 -18.94 5.10 -8.83
N HIS A 20 -17.87 4.39 -9.19
CA HIS A 20 -17.97 3.00 -9.62
C HIS A 20 -17.37 2.00 -8.63
N SER A 21 -16.54 2.47 -7.69
CA SER A 21 -16.04 1.66 -6.57
C SER A 21 -15.36 0.33 -6.93
N TRP A 22 -14.83 0.20 -8.16
CA TRP A 22 -14.28 -1.05 -8.69
C TRP A 22 -13.14 -1.63 -7.84
N HIS A 23 -12.98 -2.95 -7.81
CA HIS A 23 -11.82 -3.56 -7.17
C HIS A 23 -10.54 -3.30 -7.98
N ILE A 24 -9.53 -2.68 -7.36
CA ILE A 24 -8.24 -2.43 -8.00
C ILE A 24 -7.39 -3.69 -7.90
N ARG A 25 -7.07 -4.29 -9.05
CA ARG A 25 -6.02 -5.31 -9.18
C ARG A 25 -4.89 -4.71 -9.99
N ALA A 26 -3.75 -4.48 -9.35
CA ALA A 26 -2.58 -3.90 -9.97
C ALA A 26 -1.33 -4.59 -9.42
N ASP A 27 -0.20 -4.36 -10.09
CA ASP A 27 1.08 -4.79 -9.57
C ASP A 27 1.44 -4.04 -8.28
N LEU A 28 2.43 -4.58 -7.55
CA LEU A 28 2.86 -4.03 -6.27
C LEU A 28 3.38 -2.59 -6.38
N LYS A 29 4.02 -2.23 -7.50
CA LYS A 29 4.61 -0.91 -7.69
C LYS A 29 3.51 0.14 -7.89
N VAL A 30 2.47 -0.15 -8.68
CA VAL A 30 1.31 0.74 -8.80
C VAL A 30 0.57 0.88 -7.48
N ILE A 31 0.37 -0.21 -6.73
CA ILE A 31 -0.23 -0.15 -5.38
C ILE A 31 0.64 0.72 -4.44
N ALA A 32 1.96 0.59 -4.49
CA ALA A 32 2.86 1.42 -3.68
C ALA A 32 2.72 2.91 -4.01
N VAL A 33 2.62 3.28 -5.30
CA VAL A 33 2.37 4.67 -5.71
C VAL A 33 1.00 5.16 -5.23
N LEU A 34 -0.05 4.35 -5.35
CA LEU A 34 -1.41 4.69 -4.90
C LEU A 34 -1.52 4.92 -3.39
N VAL A 35 -0.76 4.16 -2.62
CA VAL A 35 -0.68 4.26 -1.17
C VAL A 35 0.29 5.39 -0.76
N GLY A 36 1.06 5.95 -1.68
CA GLY A 36 2.03 7.00 -1.39
C GLY A 36 3.27 6.50 -0.63
N LEU A 37 3.65 5.24 -0.86
CA LEU A 37 4.87 4.67 -0.28
C LEU A 37 6.11 5.19 -1.01
N GLN A 38 7.16 5.45 -0.25
CA GLN A 38 8.46 5.83 -0.77
C GLN A 38 9.02 4.76 -1.71
N ALA A 39 9.50 5.19 -2.87
CA ALA A 39 10.16 4.31 -3.81
C ALA A 39 11.51 3.84 -3.24
N GLY A 40 11.70 2.51 -3.14
CA GLY A 40 12.97 1.89 -2.73
C GLY A 40 12.82 0.66 -1.84
N TYR A 41 13.94 0.00 -1.52
CA TYR A 41 13.99 -1.16 -0.62
C TYR A 41 13.86 -0.75 0.86
N THR A 42 12.68 -0.24 1.22
CA THR A 42 12.38 0.21 2.58
C THR A 42 11.93 -0.95 3.47
N LYS A 43 12.21 -0.87 4.78
CA LYS A 43 11.97 -1.95 5.77
C LYS A 43 10.53 -2.47 5.80
N PHE A 44 9.56 -1.60 5.49
CA PHE A 44 8.12 -1.88 5.62
C PHE A 44 7.39 -1.90 4.27
N PHE A 45 8.13 -1.93 3.16
CA PHE A 45 7.59 -1.73 1.81
C PHE A 45 6.51 -2.76 1.40
N PHE A 46 6.56 -3.96 1.96
CA PHE A 46 5.73 -5.08 1.48
C PHE A 46 4.28 -5.06 1.98
N CYS A 47 3.97 -4.35 3.08
CA CYS A 47 2.64 -4.41 3.68
C CYS A 47 2.14 -3.03 4.12
N PHE A 48 1.19 -2.49 3.37
CA PHE A 48 0.45 -1.27 3.73
C PHE A 48 -0.70 -1.53 4.73
N LEU A 49 -1.02 -2.81 4.99
CA LEU A 49 -2.04 -3.22 5.97
C LEU A 49 -1.44 -3.59 7.33
N CYS A 50 -0.15 -3.91 7.39
CA CYS A 50 0.50 -4.51 8.55
C CYS A 50 1.95 -4.07 8.66
N GLN A 51 2.49 -4.01 9.86
CA GLN A 51 3.89 -3.62 10.07
C GLN A 51 4.85 -4.79 9.83
N TRP A 52 4.79 -5.38 8.63
CA TRP A 52 5.69 -6.45 8.23
C TRP A 52 7.10 -5.91 8.02
N ASP A 53 8.08 -6.42 8.76
CA ASP A 53 9.49 -6.08 8.57
C ASP A 53 10.11 -7.05 7.57
N SER A 54 10.39 -6.56 6.35
CA SER A 54 11.03 -7.35 5.30
C SER A 54 12.48 -7.73 5.61
N ARG A 55 13.10 -7.06 6.59
CA ARG A 55 14.49 -7.31 6.99
C ARG A 55 14.60 -8.26 8.17
N ASP A 56 13.52 -8.53 8.91
CA ASP A 56 13.52 -9.47 10.03
C ASP A 56 13.39 -10.92 9.54
N ARG A 57 14.51 -11.49 9.09
CA ARG A 57 14.58 -12.89 8.63
C ARG A 57 14.28 -13.92 9.73
N LYS A 58 14.45 -13.57 11.01
CA LYS A 58 14.29 -14.50 12.14
C LYS A 58 12.82 -14.70 12.49
N LYS A 59 12.04 -13.60 12.55
CA LYS A 59 10.61 -13.66 12.92
C LYS A 59 9.68 -13.86 11.73
N HIS A 60 10.20 -13.74 10.51
CA HIS A 60 9.46 -13.85 9.24
C HIS A 60 8.53 -15.06 9.16
N TYR A 61 9.02 -16.23 9.59
CA TYR A 61 8.29 -17.51 9.50
C TYR A 61 7.65 -17.95 10.83
N ILE A 62 7.96 -17.25 11.92
CA ILE A 62 7.46 -17.57 13.26
C ILE A 62 6.19 -16.75 13.55
N LYS A 63 6.19 -15.48 13.14
CA LYS A 63 5.09 -14.56 13.40
C LYS A 63 4.12 -14.55 12.23
N LYS A 64 3.00 -15.24 12.39
CA LYS A 64 1.91 -15.27 11.39
C LYS A 64 1.06 -14.00 11.40
N VAL A 65 0.85 -13.40 12.58
CA VAL A 65 0.00 -12.22 12.75
C VAL A 65 0.86 -10.99 13.04
N TRP A 66 0.80 -10.01 12.14
CA TRP A 66 1.48 -8.73 12.30
C TRP A 66 0.50 -7.63 12.70
N PRO A 67 0.92 -6.67 13.55
CA PRO A 67 0.04 -5.60 13.98
C PRO A 67 -0.42 -4.79 12.77
N LYS A 68 -1.73 -4.53 12.71
CA LYS A 68 -2.35 -3.73 11.66
C LYS A 68 -1.75 -2.32 11.67
N GLN A 69 -1.49 -1.78 10.49
CA GLN A 69 -1.04 -0.42 10.36
C GLN A 69 -2.26 0.51 10.42
N GLN A 70 -2.53 1.04 11.62
CA GLN A 70 -3.70 1.88 11.89
C GLN A 70 -3.62 3.26 11.24
N PHE A 71 -2.41 3.79 11.06
CA PHE A 71 -2.20 5.14 10.55
C PHE A 71 -1.14 5.15 9.45
N LEU A 72 -1.55 5.64 8.30
CA LEU A 72 -0.69 5.94 7.16
C LEU A 72 -0.46 7.45 7.12
N ILE A 73 0.23 7.98 8.12
CA ILE A 73 0.58 9.42 8.22
C ILE A 73 1.76 9.69 7.29
N PRO A 74 1.66 10.66 6.35
CA PRO A 74 2.80 11.10 5.55
C PRO A 74 3.97 11.53 6.44
N GLY A 75 5.19 11.12 6.11
CA GLY A 75 6.40 11.36 6.90
C GLY A 75 6.72 10.30 7.96
N VAL A 76 5.78 9.38 8.26
CA VAL A 76 5.99 8.30 9.24
C VAL A 76 6.18 6.96 8.50
N LYS A 77 7.24 6.21 8.84
CA LYS A 77 7.50 4.85 8.34
C LYS A 77 7.44 4.72 6.79
N ASN A 78 8.18 5.57 6.07
CA ASN A 78 8.40 5.51 4.62
C ASN A 78 7.18 5.86 3.74
N LYS A 79 6.24 6.65 4.27
CA LYS A 79 5.12 7.18 3.48
C LYS A 79 5.41 8.63 3.07
N GLU A 80 5.41 8.92 1.78
CA GLU A 80 5.69 10.27 1.26
C GLU A 80 4.40 11.04 1.00
N ASN A 81 3.37 10.38 0.49
CA ASN A 81 2.13 11.03 0.09
C ASN A 81 0.90 10.51 0.85
N GLU A 82 -0.17 11.28 0.83
CA GLU A 82 -1.48 10.80 1.25
C GLU A 82 -1.95 9.64 0.37
N THR A 83 -2.78 8.77 0.94
CA THR A 83 -3.35 7.65 0.18
C THR A 83 -4.44 8.16 -0.75
N LEU A 84 -4.37 7.85 -2.04
CA LEU A 84 -5.45 8.16 -3.00
C LEU A 84 -6.72 7.33 -2.75
N PHE A 85 -6.57 6.19 -2.06
CA PHE A 85 -7.66 5.26 -1.80
C PHE A 85 -7.66 4.76 -0.37
N ALA A 86 -8.86 4.41 0.12
CA ALA A 86 -9.00 3.75 1.41
C ALA A 86 -8.27 2.40 1.42
N GLN A 87 -7.45 2.16 2.46
CA GLN A 87 -6.70 0.91 2.65
C GLN A 87 -7.58 -0.35 2.57
N LYS A 88 -8.87 -0.24 2.96
CA LYS A 88 -9.85 -1.33 2.94
C LYS A 88 -10.13 -1.90 1.54
N LYS A 89 -9.75 -1.21 0.46
CA LYS A 89 -9.95 -1.67 -0.92
C LYS A 89 -8.87 -2.64 -1.41
N PHE A 90 -7.78 -2.77 -0.67
CA PHE A 90 -6.65 -3.61 -1.04
C PHE A 90 -6.58 -4.84 -0.12
N SER A 91 -6.28 -5.99 -0.69
CA SER A 91 -6.08 -7.25 0.05
C SER A 91 -4.61 -7.67 0.01
N CYS A 92 -4.03 -8.02 1.16
CA CYS A 92 -2.72 -8.63 1.26
C CYS A 92 -2.88 -10.07 1.76
N LEU A 93 -2.33 -11.05 1.04
CA LEU A 93 -2.41 -12.48 1.43
C LEU A 93 -1.86 -12.75 2.85
N HIS A 94 -0.87 -11.97 3.29
CA HIS A 94 -0.30 -12.10 4.64
C HIS A 94 -1.18 -11.48 5.74
N CYS A 95 -2.20 -10.69 5.39
CA CYS A 95 -3.10 -10.04 6.34
C CYS A 95 -4.51 -10.64 6.35
N THR A 96 -4.81 -11.56 5.42
CA THR A 96 -6.13 -12.17 5.26
C THR A 96 -6.32 -13.44 6.08
N SER A 97 -5.36 -13.85 6.91
CA SER A 97 -5.59 -14.96 7.83
C SER A 97 -6.38 -14.48 9.04
N ASN A 98 -7.67 -14.83 9.06
CA ASN A 98 -8.40 -15.09 10.30
C ASN A 98 -7.65 -16.12 11.15
#